data_AF-A0A962T6M5-F1
#
_entry.id   AF-A0A962T6M5-F1
#
_cell.length_a   1.000
_cell.length_b   1.000
_cell.length_c   1.000
_cell.angle_alpha   90.00
_cell.angle_beta   90.00
_cell.angle_gamma   90.00
#
_symmetry.space_group_name_H-M   'P 1'
#
loop_
_entity.id
_entity.type
_entity.pdbx_description
1 polymer ?
#
loop_
_entity_poly.entity_id
_entity_poly.type
_entity_poly.pdbx_seq_one_letter_code
_entity_poly.pdbx_strand_id
1 'polypeptide(L)'
;MVTDMAHLNAAEVRDFLGCHKASVLLSYGVHMLAEPTLRAAKVDYRWNLHGGLSPWYRGCITHFWPSYLLEPQMTGCTIHELTAELDFGPVVQQSVADLVPGDGLHDLSCRAVKKAIDQLPALISAAGKNAISSVSHRTTGRLWRAADWRPEHLEVIYSLYQDQIVDRYLAGELVQSEPRLIVQRC
;
A
#
# COMPACT_ATOMS: atom_id res chain seq x y z
N MET A 1 -3.83 -13.89 -18.91
CA MET A 1 -4.74 -13.02 -19.66
C MET A 1 -4.26 -11.59 -19.51
N VAL A 2 -4.36 -10.79 -20.57
CA VAL A 2 -4.09 -9.35 -20.53
C VAL A 2 -5.40 -8.64 -20.83
N THR A 3 -5.73 -7.59 -20.08
CA THR A 3 -6.95 -6.77 -20.23
C THR A 3 -6.61 -5.30 -19.99
N ASP A 4 -7.52 -4.40 -20.33
CA ASP A 4 -7.38 -2.96 -20.10
C ASP A 4 -8.33 -2.46 -19.00
N MET A 5 -8.30 -1.16 -18.70
CA MET A 5 -9.16 -0.56 -17.68
C MET A 5 -10.66 -0.71 -18.01
N ALA A 6 -11.05 -0.52 -19.27
CA ALA A 6 -12.45 -0.57 -19.68
C ALA A 6 -13.04 -1.99 -19.52
N HIS A 7 -12.20 -3.00 -19.67
CA HIS A 7 -12.58 -4.42 -19.61
C HIS A 7 -12.17 -5.11 -18.30
N LEU A 8 -11.65 -4.37 -17.30
CA LEU A 8 -11.19 -4.93 -16.03
C LEU A 8 -12.29 -5.73 -15.29
N ASN A 9 -13.54 -5.32 -15.45
CA ASN A 9 -14.71 -5.97 -14.86
C ASN A 9 -15.59 -6.68 -15.92
N ALA A 10 -15.01 -7.06 -17.05
CA ALA A 10 -15.73 -7.77 -18.12
C ALA A 10 -15.94 -9.27 -17.79
N ALA A 11 -16.77 -9.95 -18.57
CA ALA A 11 -17.12 -11.36 -18.34
C ALA A 11 -15.91 -12.28 -18.46
N GLU A 12 -15.05 -12.00 -19.43
CA GLU A 12 -13.83 -12.74 -19.72
C GLU A 12 -12.87 -12.75 -18.52
N VAL A 13 -12.82 -11.64 -17.76
CA VAL A 13 -12.03 -11.56 -16.52
C VAL A 13 -12.63 -12.44 -15.44
N ARG A 14 -13.96 -12.42 -15.28
CA ARG A 14 -14.66 -13.28 -14.31
C ARG A 14 -14.48 -14.74 -14.64
N ASP A 15 -14.59 -15.11 -15.91
CA ASP A 15 -14.41 -16.49 -16.37
C ASP A 15 -12.96 -16.94 -16.14
N PHE A 16 -11.99 -16.09 -16.46
CA PHE A 16 -10.59 -16.34 -16.15
C PHE A 16 -10.39 -16.58 -14.65
N LEU A 17 -10.91 -15.73 -13.77
CA LEU A 17 -10.79 -15.92 -12.32
C LEU A 17 -11.51 -17.19 -11.83
N GLY A 18 -12.68 -17.51 -12.39
CA GLY A 18 -13.49 -18.65 -11.98
C GLY A 18 -12.95 -20.01 -12.42
N CYS A 19 -12.20 -20.06 -13.52
CA CYS A 19 -11.60 -21.29 -14.05
C CYS A 19 -10.24 -21.65 -13.43
N HIS A 20 -9.61 -20.73 -12.69
CA HIS A 20 -8.30 -20.96 -12.08
C HIS A 20 -8.43 -21.20 -10.58
N LYS A 21 -7.74 -22.23 -10.08
CA LYS A 21 -7.63 -22.49 -8.63
C LYS A 21 -6.45 -21.71 -8.06
N ALA A 22 -6.72 -20.86 -7.07
CA ALA A 22 -5.70 -20.13 -6.33
C ALA A 22 -6.06 -20.09 -4.83
N SER A 23 -5.08 -19.93 -3.95
CA SER A 23 -5.31 -19.67 -2.52
C SER A 23 -5.47 -18.18 -2.23
N VAL A 24 -4.86 -17.32 -3.06
CA VAL A 24 -4.81 -15.87 -2.88
C VAL A 24 -5.14 -15.18 -4.21
N LEU A 25 -6.05 -14.20 -4.18
CA LEU A 25 -6.17 -13.15 -5.19
C LEU A 25 -5.42 -11.92 -4.68
N LEU A 26 -4.39 -11.48 -5.39
CA LEU A 26 -3.64 -10.27 -5.06
C LEU A 26 -3.85 -9.21 -6.14
N SER A 27 -4.19 -8.00 -5.72
CA SER A 27 -4.24 -6.80 -6.55
C SER A 27 -3.11 -5.84 -6.19
N TYR A 28 -2.55 -5.17 -7.19
CA TYR A 28 -1.51 -4.15 -7.03
C TYR A 28 -1.56 -3.18 -8.21
N GLY A 29 -1.77 -1.89 -7.95
CA GLY A 29 -1.76 -0.87 -9.00
C GLY A 29 -2.87 -1.02 -10.06
N VAL A 30 -4.01 -1.62 -9.69
CA VAL A 30 -5.18 -1.78 -10.57
C VAL A 30 -6.30 -0.83 -10.17
N HIS A 31 -7.19 -0.53 -11.11
CA HIS A 31 -8.44 0.16 -10.80
C HIS A 31 -9.40 -0.74 -9.99
N MET A 32 -10.48 -0.15 -9.47
CA MET A 32 -11.45 -0.85 -8.62
C MET A 32 -12.03 -2.10 -9.30
N LEU A 33 -11.85 -3.25 -8.66
CA LEU A 33 -12.53 -4.49 -9.00
C LEU A 33 -13.93 -4.47 -8.39
N ALA A 34 -14.95 -4.61 -9.23
CA ALA A 34 -16.33 -4.67 -8.80
C ALA A 34 -16.61 -5.99 -8.06
N GLU A 35 -17.59 -5.96 -7.16
CA GLU A 35 -18.04 -7.13 -6.39
C GLU A 35 -18.25 -8.41 -7.22
N PRO A 36 -18.92 -8.39 -8.40
CA PRO A 36 -19.07 -9.59 -9.23
C PRO A 36 -17.73 -10.17 -9.69
N THR A 37 -16.73 -9.32 -9.93
CA THR A 37 -15.38 -9.74 -10.34
C THR A 37 -14.62 -10.36 -9.17
N LEU A 38 -14.69 -9.74 -7.99
CA LEU A 38 -14.10 -10.29 -6.76
C LEU A 38 -14.70 -11.65 -6.39
N ARG A 39 -16.03 -11.80 -6.51
CA ARG A 39 -16.75 -13.05 -6.22
C ARG A 39 -16.47 -14.17 -7.22
N ALA A 40 -16.08 -13.84 -8.45
CA ALA A 40 -15.70 -14.84 -9.44
C ALA A 40 -14.42 -15.59 -9.03
N ALA A 41 -13.51 -14.92 -8.31
CA ALA A 41 -12.34 -15.55 -7.71
C ALA A 41 -12.75 -16.38 -6.48
N LYS A 42 -12.80 -17.70 -6.64
CA LYS A 42 -13.08 -18.66 -5.56
C LYS A 42 -11.83 -18.93 -4.74
N VAL A 43 -11.42 -17.92 -3.97
CA VAL A 43 -10.21 -17.94 -3.13
C VAL A 43 -10.53 -17.60 -1.68
N ASP A 44 -9.73 -18.12 -0.76
CA ASP A 44 -9.88 -17.85 0.68
C ASP A 44 -9.41 -16.44 1.04
N TYR A 45 -8.37 -15.97 0.37
CA TYR A 45 -7.73 -14.68 0.63
C TYR A 45 -7.81 -13.75 -0.58
N ARG A 46 -8.36 -12.55 -0.38
CA ARG A 46 -8.42 -11.48 -1.40
C ARG A 46 -7.72 -10.25 -0.85
N TRP A 47 -6.56 -9.90 -1.40
CA TRP A 47 -5.72 -8.83 -0.89
C TRP A 47 -5.44 -7.75 -1.93
N ASN A 48 -5.20 -6.54 -1.43
CA ASN A 48 -4.62 -5.45 -2.18
C ASN A 48 -3.29 -5.06 -1.52
N LEU A 49 -2.25 -4.90 -2.33
CA LEU A 49 -1.01 -4.25 -1.92
C LEU A 49 -1.18 -2.75 -2.19
N HIS A 50 -1.39 -1.98 -1.14
CA HIS A 50 -1.52 -0.53 -1.21
C HIS A 50 -0.18 0.16 -0.98
N GLY A 51 0.12 1.19 -1.77
CA GLY A 51 1.34 2.01 -1.71
C GLY A 51 1.37 3.03 -0.57
N GLY A 52 0.65 2.80 0.52
CA GLY A 52 0.60 3.73 1.65
C GLY A 52 0.35 3.00 2.95
N LEU A 53 0.69 3.65 4.06
CA LEU A 53 0.46 3.12 5.40
C LEU A 53 -0.97 3.42 5.86
N SER A 54 -1.89 2.47 5.68
CA SER A 54 -3.28 2.62 6.10
C SER A 54 -3.41 2.58 7.64
N PRO A 55 -4.29 3.39 8.25
CA PRO A 55 -5.31 4.20 7.59
C PRO A 55 -4.87 5.64 7.27
N TRP A 56 -3.60 6.03 7.54
CA TRP A 56 -3.13 7.42 7.45
C TRP A 56 -2.86 7.91 6.03
N TYR A 57 -2.45 7.01 5.14
CA TYR A 57 -2.05 7.33 3.76
C TYR A 57 -2.84 6.52 2.74
N ARG A 58 -4.16 6.64 2.75
CA ARG A 58 -5.05 5.98 1.78
C ARG A 58 -5.25 6.82 0.53
N GLY A 59 -5.63 6.18 -0.58
CA GLY A 59 -5.99 6.86 -1.82
C GLY A 59 -4.79 7.12 -2.73
N CYS A 60 -4.63 8.38 -3.16
CA CYS A 60 -3.75 8.72 -4.28
C CYS A 60 -2.39 9.29 -3.82
N ILE A 61 -1.35 9.01 -4.63
CA ILE A 61 0.00 9.62 -4.51
C ILE A 61 0.59 9.39 -3.10
N THR A 62 0.44 8.19 -2.57
CA THR A 62 0.56 7.90 -1.15
C THR A 62 1.98 7.89 -0.59
N HIS A 63 2.99 7.69 -1.44
CA HIS A 63 4.39 7.84 -1.02
C HIS A 63 4.88 9.29 -0.99
N PHE A 64 4.16 10.23 -1.61
CA PHE A 64 4.49 11.66 -1.57
C PHE A 64 4.14 12.31 -0.22
N TRP A 65 2.95 12.00 0.31
CA TRP A 65 2.39 12.68 1.47
C TRP A 65 3.26 12.59 2.74
N PRO A 66 3.89 11.44 3.07
CA PRO A 66 4.78 11.35 4.24
C PRO A 66 5.92 12.36 4.19
N SER A 67 6.61 12.48 3.05
CA SER A 67 7.66 13.48 2.88
C SER A 67 7.10 14.90 2.93
N TYR A 68 5.99 15.18 2.27
CA TYR A 68 5.35 16.50 2.33
C TYR A 68 4.96 16.93 3.76
N LEU A 69 4.54 15.97 4.59
CA LEU A 69 4.19 16.19 6.00
C LEU A 69 5.39 16.07 6.96
N LEU A 70 6.60 15.91 6.44
CA LEU A 70 7.85 15.80 7.21
C LEU A 70 7.90 14.58 8.15
N GLU A 71 7.27 13.48 7.72
CA GLU A 71 7.21 12.20 8.41
C GLU A 71 7.66 11.05 7.48
N PRO A 72 8.92 11.08 6.97
CA PRO A 72 9.41 10.10 5.99
C PRO A 72 9.33 8.65 6.49
N GLN A 73 9.42 8.41 7.80
CA GLN A 73 9.27 7.09 8.44
C GLN A 73 7.89 6.45 8.22
N MET A 74 6.90 7.23 7.80
CA MET A 74 5.56 6.72 7.45
C MET A 74 5.47 6.24 5.99
N THR A 75 6.54 6.36 5.21
CA THR A 75 6.60 5.88 3.81
C THR A 75 6.64 4.37 3.79
N GLY A 76 5.55 3.76 3.34
CA GLY A 76 5.37 2.31 3.44
C GLY A 76 4.29 1.77 2.52
N CYS A 77 3.98 0.51 2.73
CA CYS A 77 2.93 -0.23 2.03
C CYS A 77 2.07 -1.00 3.02
N THR A 78 0.80 -1.20 2.67
CA THR A 78 -0.16 -1.99 3.43
C THR A 78 -0.72 -3.08 2.54
N ILE A 79 -0.60 -4.34 2.94
CA ILE A 79 -1.39 -5.44 2.40
C ILE A 79 -2.65 -5.53 3.25
N HIS A 80 -3.81 -5.36 2.64
CA HIS A 80 -5.11 -5.42 3.32
C HIS A 80 -6.11 -6.27 2.53
N GLU A 81 -7.18 -6.71 3.19
CA GLU A 81 -8.27 -7.40 2.52
C GLU A 81 -8.98 -6.48 1.54
N LEU A 82 -9.36 -7.01 0.38
CA LEU A 82 -10.19 -6.29 -0.59
C LEU A 82 -11.62 -6.18 -0.06
N THR A 83 -12.07 -4.94 0.14
CA THR A 83 -13.45 -4.59 0.50
C THR A 83 -13.98 -3.55 -0.48
N ALA A 84 -15.26 -3.18 -0.36
CA ALA A 84 -15.84 -2.09 -1.13
C ALA A 84 -15.29 -0.70 -0.72
N GLU A 85 -14.57 -0.60 0.40
CA GLU A 85 -14.00 0.64 0.90
C GLU A 85 -12.56 0.83 0.38
N LEU A 86 -12.28 2.01 -0.16
CA LEU A 86 -10.98 2.33 -0.76
C LEU A 86 -9.85 2.30 0.29
N ASP A 87 -8.91 1.37 0.07
CA ASP A 87 -7.70 1.13 0.87
C ASP A 87 -7.93 1.00 2.39
N PHE A 88 -9.12 0.52 2.79
CA PHE A 88 -9.58 0.51 4.20
C PHE A 88 -10.05 -0.87 4.69
N GLY A 89 -9.77 -1.93 3.94
CA GLY A 89 -10.04 -3.28 4.43
C GLY A 89 -9.17 -3.66 5.64
N PRO A 90 -9.53 -4.71 6.40
CA PRO A 90 -8.70 -5.26 7.47
C PRO A 90 -7.25 -5.47 7.02
N VAL A 91 -6.31 -4.99 7.83
CA VAL A 91 -4.88 -5.01 7.52
C VAL A 91 -4.32 -6.41 7.77
N VAL A 92 -3.66 -6.95 6.76
CA VAL A 92 -2.92 -8.22 6.84
C VAL A 92 -1.48 -7.96 7.24
N GLN A 93 -0.80 -7.02 6.56
CA GLN A 93 0.58 -6.69 6.87
C GLN A 93 0.91 -5.26 6.47
N GLN A 94 1.82 -4.64 7.21
CA GLN A 94 2.39 -3.33 6.93
C GLN A 94 3.91 -3.42 6.91
N SER A 95 4.50 -2.61 6.04
CA SER A 95 5.94 -2.43 5.96
C SER A 95 6.23 -0.96 5.70
N VAL A 96 7.32 -0.46 6.28
CA VAL A 96 7.84 0.89 6.03
C VAL A 96 9.25 0.78 5.48
N ALA A 97 9.61 1.68 4.57
CA ALA A 97 10.94 1.75 4.01
C ALA A 97 12.00 1.92 5.12
N ASP A 98 13.16 1.30 4.96
CA ASP A 98 14.30 1.60 5.81
C ASP A 98 14.81 3.00 5.44
N LEU A 99 15.02 3.87 6.43
CA LEU A 99 15.54 5.21 6.19
C LEU A 99 17.05 5.13 5.97
N VAL A 100 17.52 5.45 4.77
CA VAL A 100 18.94 5.44 4.40
C VAL A 100 19.42 6.88 4.18
N PRO A 101 20.56 7.30 4.75
CA PRO A 101 21.11 8.62 4.48
C PRO A 101 21.28 8.89 2.98
N GLY A 102 20.83 10.05 2.54
CA GLY A 102 20.81 10.48 1.14
C GLY A 102 19.61 9.99 0.32
N ASP A 103 18.71 9.17 0.88
CA ASP A 103 17.47 8.81 0.18
C ASP A 103 16.59 10.06 -0.03
N GLY A 104 16.21 10.32 -1.29
CA GLY A 104 15.17 11.29 -1.62
C GLY A 104 13.77 10.67 -1.59
N LEU A 105 12.76 11.45 -1.95
CA LEU A 105 11.37 11.00 -2.02
C LEU A 105 11.20 9.69 -2.82
N HIS A 106 11.84 9.62 -4.00
CA HIS A 106 11.67 8.48 -4.90
C HIS A 106 12.45 7.24 -4.47
N ASP A 107 13.64 7.41 -3.89
CA ASP A 107 14.42 6.30 -3.34
C ASP A 107 13.64 5.61 -2.23
N LEU A 108 13.07 6.42 -1.33
CA LEU A 108 12.25 5.94 -0.23
C LEU A 108 10.98 5.23 -0.72
N SER A 109 10.32 5.78 -1.75
CA SER A 109 9.14 5.17 -2.40
C SER A 109 9.47 3.79 -2.99
N CYS A 110 10.56 3.71 -3.76
CA CYS A 110 11.05 2.45 -4.36
C CYS A 110 11.39 1.41 -3.29
N ARG A 111 12.03 1.86 -2.20
CA ARG A 111 12.42 1.00 -1.08
C ARG A 111 11.20 0.46 -0.33
N ALA A 112 10.16 1.27 -0.12
CA ALA A 112 8.91 0.83 0.48
C ALA A 112 8.27 -0.31 -0.32
N VAL A 113 8.14 -0.12 -1.64
CA VAL A 113 7.58 -1.14 -2.54
C VAL A 113 8.42 -2.40 -2.54
N LYS A 114 9.76 -2.26 -2.65
CA LYS A 114 10.67 -3.40 -2.64
C LYS A 114 10.52 -4.22 -1.36
N LYS A 115 10.49 -3.57 -0.20
CA LYS A 115 10.36 -4.26 1.10
C LYS A 115 9.04 -5.03 1.21
N ALA A 116 7.94 -4.44 0.74
CA ALA A 116 6.64 -5.11 0.73
C ALA A 116 6.63 -6.34 -0.20
N ILE A 117 7.22 -6.22 -1.39
CA ILE A 117 7.34 -7.32 -2.36
C ILE A 117 8.26 -8.42 -1.83
N ASP A 118 9.38 -8.09 -1.20
CA ASP A 118 10.31 -9.08 -0.64
C ASP A 118 9.65 -9.93 0.47
N GLN A 119 8.67 -9.37 1.20
CA GLN A 119 7.91 -10.08 2.24
C GLN A 119 6.73 -10.90 1.70
N LEU A 120 6.25 -10.58 0.50
CA LEU A 120 5.03 -11.18 -0.07
C LEU A 120 5.10 -12.71 -0.24
N PRO A 121 6.21 -13.33 -0.68
CA PRO A 121 6.30 -14.79 -0.81
C PRO A 121 6.05 -15.54 0.51
N ALA A 122 6.59 -15.03 1.61
CA ALA A 122 6.39 -15.62 2.94
C ALA A 122 4.91 -15.53 3.35
N LEU A 123 4.27 -14.38 3.07
CA LEU A 123 2.87 -14.15 3.36
C LEU A 123 1.94 -15.08 2.55
N ILE A 124 2.22 -15.25 1.25
CA ILE A 124 1.46 -16.17 0.39
C ILE A 124 1.64 -17.62 0.86
N SER A 125 2.85 -18.01 1.27
CA SER A 125 3.13 -19.33 1.83
C SER A 125 2.34 -19.58 3.13
N ALA A 126 2.26 -18.59 4.01
CA ALA A 126 1.46 -18.66 5.23
C ALA A 126 -0.05 -18.72 4.95
N ALA A 127 -0.55 -17.99 3.95
CA ALA A 127 -1.94 -18.10 3.49
C ALA A 127 -2.27 -19.51 3.00
N GLY A 128 -1.39 -20.14 2.23
CA GLY A 128 -1.56 -21.53 1.80
C GLY A 128 -1.67 -22.55 2.94
N LYS A 129 -1.25 -22.17 4.16
CA LYS A 129 -1.34 -22.95 5.40
C LYS A 129 -2.48 -22.49 6.33
N ASN A 130 -3.33 -21.58 5.88
CA ASN A 130 -4.38 -20.94 6.69
C ASN A 130 -3.85 -20.24 7.96
N ALA A 131 -2.62 -19.69 7.91
CA ALA A 131 -1.93 -19.09 9.04
C ALA A 131 -1.90 -17.55 9.00
N ILE A 132 -2.87 -16.93 8.32
CA ILE A 132 -2.99 -15.47 8.20
C ILE A 132 -4.13 -14.95 9.05
N SER A 133 -3.87 -13.86 9.77
CA SER A 133 -4.89 -13.05 10.45
C SER A 133 -4.94 -11.63 9.88
N SER A 134 -6.08 -10.96 10.01
CA SER A 134 -6.22 -9.55 9.65
C SER A 134 -6.76 -8.73 10.81
N VAL A 135 -6.47 -7.44 10.81
CA VAL A 135 -6.84 -6.51 11.89
C VAL A 135 -7.59 -5.33 11.32
N SER A 136 -8.84 -5.15 11.75
CA SER A 136 -9.64 -3.99 11.36
C SER A 136 -9.09 -2.70 11.96
N HIS A 137 -9.25 -1.60 11.22
CA HIS A 137 -8.84 -0.28 11.69
C HIS A 137 -9.65 0.15 12.92
N ARG A 138 -8.97 0.81 13.87
CA ARG A 138 -9.61 1.45 15.04
C ARG A 138 -9.94 2.92 14.80
N THR A 139 -9.33 3.52 13.79
CA THR A 139 -9.49 4.92 13.41
C THR A 139 -9.71 5.02 11.90
N THR A 140 -10.33 6.10 11.45
CA THR A 140 -10.60 6.35 10.03
C THR A 140 -9.36 6.80 9.25
N GLY A 141 -8.36 7.34 9.96
CA GLY A 141 -7.15 7.91 9.37
C GLY A 141 -7.46 9.03 8.38
N ARG A 142 -6.76 9.04 7.23
CA ARG A 142 -6.94 10.05 6.18
C ARG A 142 -6.96 9.42 4.79
N LEU A 143 -7.94 9.85 4.00
CA LEU A 143 -8.05 9.54 2.58
C LEU A 143 -7.56 10.74 1.78
N TRP A 144 -6.53 10.53 0.96
CA TRP A 144 -5.98 11.55 0.07
C TRP A 144 -6.54 11.34 -1.34
N ARG A 145 -7.19 12.36 -1.86
CA ARG A 145 -7.78 12.35 -3.21
C ARG A 145 -6.80 12.99 -4.19
N ALA A 146 -6.92 12.65 -5.47
CA ALA A 146 -6.15 13.31 -6.52
C ALA A 146 -6.29 14.86 -6.47
N ALA A 147 -7.47 15.37 -6.12
CA ALA A 147 -7.73 16.80 -5.99
C ALA A 147 -7.02 17.47 -4.79
N ASP A 148 -6.55 16.69 -3.81
CA ASP A 148 -5.78 17.23 -2.68
C ASP A 148 -4.34 17.54 -3.10
N TRP A 149 -3.84 16.92 -4.16
CA TRP A 149 -2.48 17.12 -4.65
C TRP A 149 -2.41 18.22 -5.69
N ARG A 150 -1.36 19.04 -5.61
CA ARG A 150 -1.03 20.05 -6.59
C ARG A 150 0.50 20.14 -6.75
N PRO A 151 1.03 20.54 -7.92
CA PRO A 151 2.46 20.62 -8.15
C PRO A 151 3.21 21.52 -7.14
N GLU A 152 2.57 22.57 -6.62
CA GLU A 152 3.18 23.50 -5.66
C GLU A 152 3.55 22.81 -4.33
N HIS A 153 2.94 21.67 -4.00
CA HIS A 153 3.34 20.92 -2.81
C HIS A 153 4.76 20.33 -2.95
N LEU A 154 5.29 20.20 -4.16
CA LEU A 154 6.67 19.75 -4.40
C LEU A 154 7.70 20.79 -3.94
N GLU A 155 7.35 22.08 -3.85
CA GLU A 155 8.25 23.14 -3.38
C GLU A 155 8.74 22.88 -1.95
N VAL A 156 7.89 22.29 -1.10
CA VAL A 156 8.29 21.88 0.25
C VAL A 156 9.42 20.86 0.16
N ILE A 157 9.26 19.82 -0.64
CA ILE A 157 10.23 18.73 -0.73
C ILE A 157 11.52 19.20 -1.42
N TYR A 158 11.42 19.73 -2.63
CA TYR A 158 12.59 19.98 -3.49
C TYR A 158 13.23 21.34 -3.30
N SER A 159 12.47 22.38 -2.97
CA SER A 159 13.04 23.74 -2.85
C SER A 159 13.41 24.06 -1.40
N LEU A 160 12.49 23.82 -0.46
CA LEU A 160 12.71 24.13 0.96
C LEU A 160 13.64 23.10 1.62
N TYR A 161 13.37 21.81 1.41
CA TYR A 161 14.14 20.74 2.04
C TYR A 161 15.21 20.12 1.14
N GLN A 162 15.29 20.51 -0.14
CA GLN A 162 16.30 20.03 -1.10
C GLN A 162 16.34 18.50 -1.23
N ASP A 163 15.17 17.85 -1.08
CA ASP A 163 14.98 16.38 -1.04
C ASP A 163 15.69 15.67 0.13
N GLN A 164 16.17 16.41 1.14
CA GLN A 164 16.92 15.88 2.29
C GLN A 164 16.03 15.58 3.51
N ILE A 165 14.75 15.28 3.30
CA ILE A 165 13.81 15.07 4.42
C ILE A 165 14.21 13.83 5.25
N VAL A 166 14.70 12.78 4.60
CA VAL A 166 15.21 11.58 5.29
C VAL A 166 16.41 11.92 6.16
N ASP A 167 17.41 12.63 5.62
CA ASP A 167 18.61 13.03 6.35
C ASP A 167 18.26 13.88 7.58
N ARG A 168 17.32 14.82 7.43
CA ARG A 168 16.86 15.68 8.52
C ARG A 168 16.11 14.91 9.60
N TYR A 169 15.29 13.93 9.21
CA TYR A 169 14.67 13.02 10.18
C TYR A 169 15.74 12.24 10.94
N LEU A 170 16.72 11.65 10.24
CA LEU A 170 17.81 10.89 10.86
C LEU A 170 18.71 11.75 11.75
N ALA A 171 18.85 13.04 11.46
CA ALA A 171 19.57 14.01 12.29
C ALA A 171 18.77 14.47 13.53
N GLY A 172 17.50 14.07 13.68
CA GLY A 172 16.64 14.46 14.79
C GLY A 172 16.04 15.86 14.66
N GLU A 173 16.09 16.47 13.46
CA GLU A 173 15.54 17.81 13.19
C GLU A 173 14.01 17.80 13.02
N LEU A 174 13.45 16.63 12.72
CA LEU A 174 12.01 16.41 12.52
C LEU A 174 11.42 15.58 13.67
N VAL A 175 10.09 15.54 13.75
CA VAL A 175 9.38 14.79 14.81
C VAL A 175 9.72 13.30 14.72
N GLN A 176 10.33 12.78 15.79
CA GLN A 176 10.73 11.39 15.90
C GLN A 176 9.55 10.55 16.41
N SER A 177 8.78 9.94 15.50
CA SER A 177 7.65 9.08 15.86
C SER A 177 7.58 7.86 14.97
N GLU A 178 7.65 6.66 15.55
CA GLU A 178 7.61 5.42 14.78
C GLU A 178 6.17 4.87 14.67
N PRO A 179 5.74 4.45 13.46
CA PRO A 179 4.45 3.81 13.30
C PRO A 179 4.41 2.46 14.02
N ARG A 180 3.25 2.17 14.64
CA ARG A 180 2.96 0.82 15.14
C ARG A 180 2.44 -0.03 13.99
N LEU A 181 3.31 -0.87 13.45
CA LEU A 181 2.99 -1.72 12.30
C LEU A 181 2.23 -2.98 12.71
N ILE A 182 1.33 -3.39 11.84
CA ILE A 182 0.69 -4.71 11.89
C ILE A 182 1.53 -5.65 11.03
N VAL A 183 2.15 -6.65 11.65
CA VAL A 183 3.03 -7.62 10.96
C VAL A 183 2.61 -9.03 11.33
N GLN A 184 2.65 -9.95 10.37
CA GLN A 184 2.44 -11.36 10.65
C GLN A 184 3.66 -11.92 11.40
N ARG A 185 3.39 -12.84 12.33
CA ARG A 185 4.41 -13.67 12.98
C ARG A 185 4.43 -15.03 12.27
N CYS A 186 4.83 -15.03 11.01
CA CYS A 186 4.91 -16.23 10.17
C CYS A 186 6.36 -16.68 9.98
#